data_AF-A0AAD5STI5-F1
#
_entry.id   AF-A0AAD5STI5-F1
#
_cell.length_a   1.000
_cell.length_b   1.000
_cell.length_c   1.000
_cell.angle_alpha   90.00
_cell.angle_beta   90.00
_cell.angle_gamma   90.00
#
_symmetry.space_group_name_H-M   'P 1'
#
loop_
_entity.id
_entity.type
_entity.pdbx_description
1 polymer ?
#
loop_
_entity_poly.entity_id
_entity_poly.type
_entity_poly.pdbx_seq_one_letter_code
_entity_poly.pdbx_strand_id
1 'polypeptide(L)'
;STNQNDAPASLPRVYLRWKSFSRPYFRQFAFSGSGVVASVSGTKISVKLASIGGPVYYATVIDGIPGPRFAVGKKDDSTPQIINIASGLSDSIHRVEIYRDNEVAEPISVFLGFFDGTIVKTSAPVANYNFEIIGDSLSVGYGILGVEYHPNDKNDPSLHCPRTNENTSWFHTYGAIAARYFNAQVSTVAWSGWGISRGYGGAPDNLIPTIYSTLLGKWSDVSYSFSTTMDVILINLKGNDWVLN
;
A
#
# COMPACT_ATOMS: atom_id res chain seq x y z
N SER A 1 -30.10 22.09 -32.84
CA SER A 1 -30.13 21.63 -31.45
C SER A 1 -29.33 20.34 -31.35
N THR A 2 -28.13 20.39 -30.80
CA THR A 2 -27.34 19.21 -30.47
C THR A 2 -26.88 19.36 -29.03
N ASN A 3 -27.25 18.34 -28.26
CA ASN A 3 -27.27 18.34 -26.80
C ASN A 3 -25.87 18.46 -26.17
N GLN A 4 -25.87 19.17 -25.04
CA GLN A 4 -24.85 19.12 -24.00
C GLN A 4 -24.76 17.73 -23.35
N ASN A 5 -23.60 17.50 -22.73
CA ASN A 5 -23.33 16.59 -21.60
C ASN A 5 -23.14 15.11 -21.88
N ASP A 6 -21.88 14.74 -22.19
CA ASP A 6 -21.30 13.47 -21.75
C ASP A 6 -19.96 13.74 -21.06
N ALA A 7 -20.02 14.16 -19.80
CA ALA A 7 -18.89 14.04 -18.90
C ALA A 7 -18.88 12.61 -18.34
N PRO A 8 -17.80 11.82 -18.48
CA PRO A 8 -17.80 10.44 -18.02
C PRO A 8 -17.96 10.37 -16.50
N ALA A 9 -18.78 9.40 -16.06
CA ALA A 9 -19.05 9.10 -14.67
C ALA A 9 -17.73 9.00 -13.87
N SER A 10 -17.64 9.77 -12.78
CA SER A 10 -16.47 9.83 -11.90
C SER A 10 -16.08 8.44 -11.38
N LEU A 11 -14.85 8.03 -11.67
CA LEU A 11 -14.20 6.78 -11.26
C LEU A 11 -14.21 6.57 -9.73
N PRO A 12 -14.09 5.31 -9.23
CA PRO A 12 -13.90 5.01 -7.81
C PRO A 12 -12.72 5.79 -7.20
N ARG A 13 -12.81 6.13 -5.90
CA ARG A 13 -11.69 6.71 -5.15
C ARG A 13 -10.63 5.64 -4.89
N VAL A 14 -9.70 5.48 -5.83
CA VAL A 14 -8.47 4.70 -5.62
C VAL A 14 -7.47 5.61 -4.89
N TYR A 15 -6.93 5.19 -3.74
CA TYR A 15 -5.95 5.94 -2.96
C TYR A 15 -4.53 5.56 -3.41
N LEU A 16 -4.09 6.19 -4.49
CA LEU A 16 -2.70 6.21 -4.92
C LEU A 16 -2.02 7.37 -4.19
N ARG A 17 -1.38 7.10 -3.04
CA ARG A 17 -0.58 8.06 -2.25
C ARG A 17 -1.26 9.41 -1.95
N TRP A 18 -2.59 9.47 -1.89
CA TRP A 18 -3.44 10.67 -2.02
C TRP A 18 -3.57 11.19 -3.45
N LYS A 19 -4.72 10.87 -4.09
CA LYS A 19 -5.30 11.61 -5.22
C LYS A 19 -4.34 12.06 -6.35
N SER A 20 -3.46 11.20 -6.85
CA SER A 20 -2.81 11.51 -8.14
C SER A 20 -3.37 10.67 -9.27
N PHE A 21 -4.16 11.33 -10.12
CA PHE A 21 -4.68 10.81 -11.38
C PHE A 21 -3.94 11.48 -12.55
N SER A 22 -2.66 11.20 -12.73
CA SER A 22 -2.02 11.47 -14.02
C SER A 22 -2.16 10.22 -14.92
N ARG A 23 -2.77 10.39 -16.10
CA ARG A 23 -2.70 9.36 -17.14
C ARG A 23 -1.22 9.21 -17.54
N PRO A 24 -0.68 7.98 -17.75
CA PRO A 24 -1.37 6.68 -17.84
C PRO A 24 -1.42 5.83 -16.55
N TYR A 25 -0.97 6.33 -15.38
CA TYR A 25 -0.73 5.53 -14.17
C TYR A 25 -1.95 5.31 -13.26
N PHE A 26 -3.18 5.50 -13.78
CA PHE A 26 -4.43 5.63 -13.02
C PHE A 26 -4.86 4.44 -12.12
N ARG A 27 -4.09 3.34 -12.13
CA ARG A 27 -4.40 2.09 -11.43
C ARG A 27 -3.18 1.46 -10.75
N GLN A 28 -2.02 2.11 -10.81
CA GLN A 28 -0.76 1.54 -10.34
C GLN A 28 -0.34 2.13 -9.00
N PHE A 29 0.12 1.28 -8.10
CA PHE A 29 0.65 1.69 -6.80
C PHE A 29 1.77 0.75 -6.35
N ALA A 30 2.70 1.28 -5.56
CA ALA A 30 3.89 0.55 -5.13
C ALA A 30 4.24 0.75 -3.65
N PHE A 31 3.92 1.90 -3.06
CA PHE A 31 4.21 2.15 -1.65
C PHE A 31 3.38 1.26 -0.71
N SER A 32 3.97 0.85 0.41
CA SER A 32 3.23 0.22 1.52
C SER A 32 2.03 1.05 1.93
N GLY A 33 0.91 0.40 2.22
CA GLY A 33 -0.34 1.06 2.65
C GLY A 33 -1.12 1.76 1.54
N SER A 34 -0.61 1.81 0.32
CA SER A 34 -1.41 2.30 -0.82
C SER A 34 -2.43 1.25 -1.27
N GLY A 35 -3.50 1.70 -1.93
CA GLY A 35 -4.52 0.79 -2.43
C GLY A 35 -5.87 1.45 -2.71
N VAL A 36 -6.96 0.78 -2.32
CA VAL A 36 -8.33 1.15 -2.72
C VAL A 36 -9.21 1.26 -1.49
N VAL A 37 -10.01 2.33 -1.42
CA VAL A 37 -11.13 2.43 -0.48
C VAL A 37 -12.37 2.84 -1.25
N ALA A 38 -13.41 2.00 -1.24
CA ALA A 38 -14.62 2.22 -2.02
C ALA A 38 -15.87 1.81 -1.24
N SER A 39 -17.00 2.42 -1.58
CA SER A 39 -18.32 1.89 -1.21
C SER A 39 -18.79 0.94 -2.31
N VAL A 40 -19.13 -0.29 -1.95
CA VAL A 40 -19.52 -1.34 -2.90
C VAL A 40 -20.80 -2.00 -2.39
N SER A 41 -21.83 -2.07 -3.23
CA SER A 41 -23.07 -2.78 -2.91
C SER A 41 -23.04 -4.23 -3.41
N GLY A 42 -23.56 -5.14 -2.60
CA GLY A 42 -23.81 -6.53 -2.99
C GLY A 42 -23.39 -7.53 -1.92
N THR A 43 -23.84 -8.78 -2.10
CA THR A 43 -23.66 -9.88 -1.14
C THR A 43 -22.32 -10.61 -1.27
N LYS A 44 -21.56 -10.32 -2.34
CA LYS A 44 -20.24 -10.86 -2.64
C LYS A 44 -19.38 -9.76 -3.27
N ILE A 45 -18.13 -9.68 -2.87
CA ILE A 45 -17.18 -8.70 -3.37
C ILE A 45 -15.91 -9.41 -3.81
N SER A 46 -15.55 -9.20 -5.08
CA SER A 46 -14.33 -9.72 -5.67
C SER A 46 -13.60 -8.59 -6.38
N VAL A 47 -12.27 -8.61 -6.36
CA VAL A 47 -11.43 -7.62 -7.03
C VAL A 47 -10.56 -8.25 -8.10
N LYS A 48 -10.34 -7.51 -9.18
CA LYS A 48 -9.39 -7.86 -10.22
C LYS A 48 -8.10 -7.06 -10.00
N LEU A 49 -7.01 -7.75 -9.72
CA LEU A 49 -5.69 -7.17 -9.44
C LEU A 49 -4.64 -7.85 -10.32
N ALA A 50 -3.60 -7.12 -10.69
CA ALA A 50 -2.37 -7.70 -11.24
C ALA A 50 -1.16 -7.21 -10.44
N SER A 51 -0.06 -7.92 -10.55
CA SER A 51 1.21 -7.56 -9.91
C SER A 51 2.34 -7.72 -10.94
N ILE A 52 3.10 -6.65 -11.17
CA ILE A 52 4.18 -6.61 -12.16
C ILE A 52 5.51 -6.74 -11.42
N GLY A 53 6.22 -7.85 -11.62
CA GLY A 53 7.52 -8.11 -11.00
C GLY A 53 7.52 -9.12 -9.84
N GLY A 54 6.39 -9.78 -9.56
CA GLY A 54 6.31 -10.85 -8.55
C GLY A 54 5.04 -10.82 -7.68
N PRO A 55 5.00 -11.58 -6.58
CA PRO A 55 3.86 -11.62 -5.66
C PRO A 55 3.81 -10.39 -4.75
N VAL A 56 2.62 -9.83 -4.56
CA VAL A 56 2.30 -8.79 -3.57
C VAL A 56 1.17 -9.28 -2.68
N TYR A 57 1.28 -9.03 -1.38
CA TYR A 57 0.23 -9.25 -0.40
C TYR A 57 -0.57 -8.00 -0.11
N TYR A 58 -1.84 -8.21 0.23
CA TYR A 58 -2.79 -7.17 0.54
C TYR A 58 -3.58 -7.54 1.79
N ALA A 59 -3.77 -6.56 2.68
CA ALA A 59 -4.73 -6.61 3.76
C ALA A 59 -6.10 -6.13 3.27
N THR A 60 -7.17 -6.70 3.81
CA THR A 60 -8.55 -6.32 3.52
C THR A 60 -9.25 -5.81 4.77
N VAL A 61 -10.14 -4.84 4.60
CA VAL A 61 -11.07 -4.39 5.65
C VAL A 61 -12.44 -4.20 5.01
N ILE A 62 -13.46 -4.84 5.56
CA ILE A 62 -14.85 -4.70 5.12
C ILE A 62 -15.65 -4.17 6.32
N ASP A 63 -16.30 -3.01 6.15
CA ASP A 63 -17.08 -2.34 7.20
C ASP A 63 -16.30 -2.15 8.51
N GLY A 64 -15.01 -1.84 8.39
CA GLY A 64 -14.11 -1.65 9.53
C GLY A 64 -13.58 -2.95 10.15
N ILE A 65 -13.98 -4.11 9.64
CA ILE A 65 -13.56 -5.43 10.12
C ILE A 65 -12.41 -5.95 9.23
N PRO A 66 -11.19 -6.16 9.77
CA PRO A 66 -10.10 -6.76 9.01
C PRO A 66 -10.45 -8.18 8.55
N GLY A 67 -10.23 -8.45 7.26
CA GLY A 67 -10.41 -9.76 6.66
C GLY A 67 -9.09 -10.51 6.46
N PRO A 68 -9.13 -11.69 5.81
CA PRO A 68 -7.91 -12.43 5.50
C PRO A 68 -7.01 -11.63 4.53
N ARG A 69 -5.71 -11.78 4.75
CA ARG A 69 -4.66 -11.31 3.84
C ARG A 69 -4.58 -12.23 2.63
N PHE A 70 -4.36 -11.69 1.44
CA PHE A 70 -4.23 -12.47 0.21
C PHE A 70 -3.03 -12.00 -0.63
N ALA A 71 -2.53 -12.88 -1.51
CA ALA A 71 -1.46 -12.57 -2.45
C ALA A 71 -1.98 -12.46 -3.89
N VAL A 72 -1.33 -11.64 -4.71
CA VAL A 72 -1.56 -11.52 -6.16
C VAL A 72 -0.23 -11.55 -6.89
N GLY A 73 -0.22 -12.24 -8.02
CA GLY A 73 0.96 -12.38 -8.87
C GLY A 73 1.78 -13.61 -8.53
N LYS A 74 2.61 -14.01 -9.49
CA LYS A 74 3.66 -15.01 -9.30
C LYS A 74 4.94 -14.45 -9.89
N LYS A 75 6.07 -15.09 -9.59
CA LYS A 75 7.32 -14.79 -10.27
C LYS A 75 7.11 -14.97 -11.79
N ASP A 76 7.48 -13.97 -12.57
CA ASP A 76 7.40 -13.93 -14.04
C ASP A 76 5.98 -14.05 -14.65
N ASP A 77 4.91 -13.89 -13.85
CA ASP A 77 3.52 -13.89 -14.32
C ASP A 77 2.74 -12.71 -13.73
N SER A 78 2.47 -11.74 -14.59
CA SER A 78 1.68 -10.54 -14.29
C SER A 78 0.22 -10.65 -14.74
N THR A 79 -0.28 -11.86 -15.00
CA THR A 79 -1.67 -12.06 -15.41
C THR A 79 -2.63 -11.56 -14.34
N PRO A 80 -3.65 -10.75 -14.70
CA PRO A 80 -4.69 -10.33 -13.77
C PRO A 80 -5.40 -11.50 -13.10
N GLN A 81 -5.53 -11.44 -11.78
CA GLN A 81 -6.24 -12.43 -10.95
C GLN A 81 -7.52 -11.82 -10.38
N ILE A 82 -8.57 -12.64 -10.29
CA ILE A 82 -9.82 -12.28 -9.60
C ILE A 82 -9.76 -12.92 -8.21
N ILE A 83 -9.83 -12.09 -7.18
CA ILE A 83 -9.76 -12.50 -5.78
C ILE A 83 -11.10 -12.22 -5.13
N ASN A 84 -11.73 -13.26 -4.57
CA ASN A 84 -12.88 -13.11 -3.68
C ASN A 84 -12.38 -12.61 -2.33
N ILE A 85 -12.82 -11.42 -1.92
CA ILE A 85 -12.42 -10.80 -0.65
C ILE A 85 -13.52 -10.85 0.41
N ALA A 86 -14.78 -11.07 0.00
CA ALA A 86 -15.90 -11.26 0.91
C ALA A 86 -17.07 -12.00 0.23
N SER A 87 -17.75 -12.87 0.97
CA SER A 87 -18.94 -13.59 0.53
C SER A 87 -19.95 -13.71 1.67
N GLY A 88 -21.24 -13.85 1.34
CA GLY A 88 -22.30 -13.97 2.35
C GLY A 88 -22.57 -12.67 3.10
N LEU A 89 -22.26 -11.52 2.49
CA LEU A 89 -22.62 -10.21 3.03
C LEU A 89 -24.13 -9.98 2.90
N SER A 90 -24.66 -9.08 3.73
CA SER A 90 -26.02 -8.54 3.53
C SER A 90 -26.11 -7.83 2.18
N ASP A 91 -27.30 -7.78 1.58
CA ASP A 91 -27.51 -7.00 0.36
C ASP A 91 -27.60 -5.50 0.69
N SER A 92 -26.44 -4.88 0.91
CA SER A 92 -26.29 -3.51 1.37
C SER A 92 -25.02 -2.87 0.80
N ILE A 93 -24.79 -1.60 1.13
CA ILE A 93 -23.54 -0.90 0.80
C ILE A 93 -22.49 -1.22 1.87
N HIS A 94 -21.34 -1.74 1.43
CA HIS A 94 -20.20 -2.04 2.28
C HIS A 94 -19.05 -1.06 2.01
N ARG A 95 -18.33 -0.66 3.05
CA ARG A 95 -17.04 0.02 2.91
C ARG A 95 -15.96 -1.03 2.73
N VAL A 96 -15.31 -1.01 1.58
CA VAL A 96 -14.23 -1.93 1.21
C VAL A 96 -12.91 -1.20 1.21
N GLU A 97 -11.92 -1.73 1.90
CA GLU A 97 -10.55 -1.21 1.95
C GLU A 97 -9.57 -2.34 1.62
N ILE A 98 -8.63 -2.04 0.73
CA ILE A 98 -7.58 -2.95 0.31
C ILE A 98 -6.27 -2.21 0.40
N TYR A 99 -5.36 -2.70 1.22
CA TYR A 99 -4.08 -2.07 1.50
C TYR A 99 -2.95 -2.99 1.08
N ARG A 100 -2.03 -2.48 0.27
CA ARG A 100 -0.79 -3.18 -0.05
C ARG A 100 0.07 -3.32 1.21
N ASP A 101 0.47 -4.55 1.53
CA ASP A 101 1.33 -4.81 2.68
C ASP A 101 2.82 -4.61 2.36
N ASN A 102 3.24 -4.98 1.15
CA ASN A 102 4.67 -5.00 0.80
C ASN A 102 5.22 -3.64 0.42
N GLU A 103 6.52 -3.47 0.64
CA GLU A 103 7.26 -2.25 0.36
C GLU A 103 7.39 -1.93 -1.14
N VAL A 104 7.86 -0.72 -1.42
CA VAL A 104 8.01 -0.16 -2.77
C VAL A 104 9.12 -0.85 -3.60
N ALA A 105 9.88 -1.76 -2.98
CA ALA A 105 11.09 -2.31 -3.55
C ALA A 105 10.91 -3.07 -4.86
N GLU A 106 9.75 -3.71 -5.05
CA GLU A 106 9.24 -4.50 -6.18
C GLU A 106 8.26 -5.50 -5.56
N PRO A 107 7.12 -5.91 -6.17
CA PRO A 107 6.48 -5.62 -7.49
C PRO A 107 5.59 -4.35 -7.56
N ILE A 108 5.04 -3.95 -8.71
CA ILE A 108 4.01 -2.88 -8.84
C ILE A 108 2.60 -3.49 -8.84
N SER A 109 1.70 -2.98 -7.99
CA SER A 109 0.29 -3.39 -7.95
C SER A 109 -0.53 -2.67 -9.02
N VAL A 110 -1.45 -3.37 -9.69
CA VAL A 110 -2.38 -2.81 -10.66
C VAL A 110 -3.82 -3.17 -10.27
N PHE A 111 -4.62 -2.20 -9.84
CA PHE A 111 -6.04 -2.41 -9.57
C PHE A 111 -6.86 -2.30 -10.85
N LEU A 112 -7.56 -3.35 -11.25
CA LEU A 112 -8.32 -3.38 -12.51
C LEU A 112 -9.83 -3.21 -12.32
N GLY A 113 -10.30 -3.15 -11.08
CA GLY A 113 -11.69 -2.92 -10.74
C GLY A 113 -12.26 -3.99 -9.80
N PHE A 114 -13.51 -3.79 -9.41
CA PHE A 114 -14.32 -4.85 -8.78
C PHE A 114 -14.88 -5.76 -9.87
N PHE A 115 -14.80 -7.07 -9.64
CA PHE A 115 -15.37 -8.10 -10.52
C PHE A 115 -16.78 -8.50 -10.06
N ASP A 116 -16.96 -8.67 -8.74
CA ASP A 116 -18.26 -8.82 -8.09
C ASP A 116 -18.50 -7.61 -7.17
N GLY A 117 -19.77 -7.26 -6.99
CA GLY A 117 -20.20 -6.05 -6.29
C GLY A 117 -20.20 -4.82 -7.20
N THR A 118 -21.07 -3.86 -6.90
CA THR A 118 -21.22 -2.63 -7.69
C THR A 118 -20.67 -1.44 -6.92
N ILE A 119 -19.73 -0.71 -7.51
CA ILE A 119 -19.23 0.54 -6.90
C ILE A 119 -20.40 1.52 -6.78
N VAL A 120 -20.64 2.01 -5.57
CA VAL A 120 -21.61 3.07 -5.31
C VAL A 120 -20.86 4.37 -5.15
N LYS A 121 -21.31 5.40 -5.86
CA LYS A 121 -20.79 6.76 -5.70
C LYS A 121 -21.35 7.35 -4.41
N THR A 122 -20.68 7.08 -3.30
CA THR A 122 -20.95 7.70 -2.01
C THR A 122 -19.97 8.85 -1.79
N SER A 123 -20.34 9.83 -0.96
CA SER A 123 -19.34 10.62 -0.26
C SER A 123 -18.61 9.67 0.69
N ALA A 124 -17.48 9.12 0.24
CA ALA A 124 -16.66 8.24 1.08
C ALA A 124 -16.51 8.86 2.48
N PRO A 125 -16.61 8.07 3.57
CA PRO A 125 -16.42 8.61 4.92
C PRO A 125 -15.14 9.44 4.97
N VAL A 126 -15.28 10.69 5.39
CA VAL A 126 -14.15 11.61 5.49
C VAL A 126 -13.41 11.18 6.74
N ALA A 127 -12.22 10.64 6.57
CA ALA A 127 -11.32 10.48 7.70
C ALA A 127 -11.04 11.83 8.33
N ASN A 128 -10.75 11.82 9.62
CA ASN A 128 -10.63 13.04 10.40
C ASN A 128 -9.28 13.74 10.18
N TYR A 129 -8.26 12.98 9.76
CA TYR A 129 -6.89 13.45 9.63
C TYR A 129 -6.19 12.81 8.43
N ASN A 130 -5.16 13.50 7.91
CA ASN A 130 -4.22 13.00 6.92
C ASN A 130 -2.85 12.84 7.57
N PHE A 131 -2.36 11.61 7.63
CA PHE A 131 -1.03 11.28 8.12
C PHE A 131 -0.09 10.98 6.95
N GLU A 132 1.16 11.45 7.05
CA GLU A 132 2.26 10.97 6.22
C GLU A 132 3.34 10.34 7.10
N ILE A 133 3.75 9.13 6.74
CA ILE A 133 4.79 8.37 7.42
C ILE A 133 5.97 8.26 6.47
N ILE A 134 7.12 8.73 6.91
CA ILE A 134 8.37 8.69 6.15
C ILE A 134 9.34 7.81 6.94
N GLY A 135 9.83 6.72 6.35
CA GLY A 135 10.58 5.75 7.14
C GLY A 135 11.31 4.66 6.37
N ASP A 136 11.73 3.64 7.11
CA ASP A 136 12.52 2.51 6.61
C ASP A 136 11.78 1.17 6.80
N SER A 137 12.52 0.08 7.04
CA SER A 137 12.01 -1.27 7.27
C SER A 137 10.95 -1.34 8.39
N LEU A 138 11.07 -0.50 9.41
CA LEU A 138 10.10 -0.43 10.52
C LEU A 138 8.74 0.12 10.06
N SER A 139 8.76 1.08 9.13
CA SER A 139 7.55 1.71 8.59
C SER A 139 6.82 0.87 7.54
N VAL A 140 7.54 -0.04 6.87
CA VAL A 140 6.94 -1.01 5.93
C VAL A 140 6.51 -2.31 6.62
N GLY A 141 6.96 -2.55 7.85
CA GLY A 141 6.62 -3.75 8.62
C GLY A 141 7.43 -4.98 8.23
N TYR A 142 8.71 -4.80 7.89
CA TYR A 142 9.64 -5.91 7.64
C TYR A 142 9.57 -6.90 8.81
N GLY A 143 9.34 -8.19 8.51
CA GLY A 143 9.45 -9.27 9.49
C GLY A 143 8.38 -9.27 10.59
N ILE A 144 7.40 -8.36 10.55
CA ILE A 144 6.39 -8.23 11.62
C ILE A 144 5.47 -9.45 11.74
N LEU A 145 5.35 -10.24 10.66
CA LEU A 145 4.62 -11.52 10.64
C LEU A 145 5.56 -12.73 10.78
N GLY A 146 6.84 -12.51 11.04
CA GLY A 146 7.80 -13.57 11.31
C GLY A 146 7.40 -14.35 12.55
N VAL A 147 7.41 -15.68 12.45
CA VAL A 147 7.12 -16.61 13.56
C VAL A 147 8.38 -17.30 14.09
N GLU A 148 9.51 -17.06 13.43
CA GLU A 148 10.80 -17.65 13.76
C GLU A 148 11.38 -17.01 15.02
N TYR A 149 11.89 -17.82 15.94
CA TYR A 149 12.67 -17.34 17.06
C TYR A 149 14.05 -16.98 16.55
N HIS A 150 14.43 -15.69 16.61
CA HIS A 150 15.79 -15.27 16.25
C HIS A 150 16.76 -15.88 17.27
N PRO A 151 17.62 -16.84 16.88
CA PRO A 151 18.61 -17.35 17.80
C PRO A 151 19.63 -16.24 18.05
N ASN A 152 20.06 -16.09 19.30
CA ASN A 152 21.05 -15.08 19.68
C ASN A 152 22.46 -15.34 19.10
N ASP A 153 22.62 -16.35 18.24
CA ASP A 153 23.90 -16.66 17.61
C ASP A 153 24.01 -15.93 16.26
N LYS A 154 24.73 -14.80 16.29
CA LYS A 154 25.01 -13.96 15.12
C LYS A 154 25.93 -14.64 14.10
N ASN A 155 26.51 -15.80 14.42
CA ASN A 155 27.54 -16.43 13.61
C ASN A 155 27.06 -17.64 12.81
N ASP A 156 25.77 -18.00 12.88
CA ASP A 156 25.21 -19.07 12.04
C ASP A 156 24.38 -18.46 10.88
N PRO A 157 24.91 -18.45 9.64
CA PRO A 157 24.20 -17.95 8.47
C PRO A 157 22.92 -18.73 8.14
N SER A 158 22.80 -19.97 8.63
CA SER A 158 21.60 -20.79 8.44
C SER A 158 20.43 -20.35 9.32
N LEU A 159 20.69 -19.45 10.29
CA LEU A 159 19.71 -18.90 11.22
C LEU A 159 19.27 -17.47 10.85
N HIS A 160 19.64 -16.98 9.67
CA HIS A 160 19.20 -15.69 9.17
C HIS A 160 17.70 -15.73 8.83
N CYS A 161 16.88 -14.88 9.45
CA CYS A 161 15.47 -14.72 9.09
C CYS A 161 15.36 -13.82 7.85
N PRO A 162 15.14 -14.38 6.64
CA PRO A 162 15.17 -13.57 5.43
C PRO A 162 13.96 -12.65 5.36
N ARG A 163 14.13 -11.50 4.73
CA ARG A 163 12.96 -10.72 4.29
C ARG A 163 12.18 -11.52 3.26
N THR A 164 10.89 -11.64 3.46
CA THR A 164 9.98 -12.16 2.43
C THR A 164 8.79 -11.23 2.28
N ASN A 165 8.09 -11.32 1.14
CA ASN A 165 6.84 -10.58 1.00
C ASN A 165 5.77 -11.15 1.93
N GLU A 166 5.86 -12.44 2.25
CA GLU A 166 5.05 -13.18 3.20
C GLU A 166 5.15 -12.60 4.61
N ASN A 167 6.37 -12.33 5.10
CA ASN A 167 6.59 -11.90 6.49
C ASN A 167 6.52 -10.38 6.71
N THR A 168 6.31 -9.60 5.64
CA THR A 168 6.21 -8.13 5.70
C THR A 168 4.76 -7.68 5.66
N SER A 169 4.32 -6.87 6.62
CA SER A 169 2.96 -6.32 6.63
C SER A 169 2.88 -4.89 7.14
N TRP A 170 2.66 -3.96 6.21
CA TRP A 170 2.33 -2.59 6.54
C TRP A 170 1.12 -2.47 7.46
N PHE A 171 0.08 -3.29 7.27
CA PHE A 171 -1.16 -3.19 8.04
C PHE A 171 -0.96 -3.37 9.56
N HIS A 172 0.11 -4.07 9.96
CA HIS A 172 0.47 -4.31 11.36
C HIS A 172 1.48 -3.30 11.92
N THR A 173 1.95 -2.34 11.11
CA THR A 173 2.92 -1.33 11.56
C THR A 173 2.30 -0.37 12.57
N TYR A 174 3.17 0.23 13.40
CA TYR A 174 2.79 1.31 14.32
C TYR A 174 2.04 2.45 13.60
N GLY A 175 2.45 2.74 12.36
CA GLY A 175 1.86 3.76 11.52
C GLY A 175 0.43 3.46 11.11
N ALA A 176 0.21 2.26 10.60
CA ALA A 176 -1.12 1.80 10.21
C ALA A 176 -2.06 1.65 11.41
N ILE A 177 -1.54 1.15 12.55
CA ILE A 177 -2.31 1.05 13.80
C ILE A 177 -2.74 2.44 14.30
N ALA A 178 -1.81 3.40 14.34
CA ALA A 178 -2.12 4.78 14.75
C ALA A 178 -3.16 5.42 13.81
N ALA A 179 -2.99 5.25 12.50
CA ALA A 179 -3.94 5.79 11.53
C ALA A 179 -5.36 5.23 11.72
N ARG A 180 -5.50 3.91 11.96
CA ARG A 180 -6.81 3.30 12.28
C ARG A 180 -7.38 3.84 13.59
N TYR A 181 -6.56 3.98 14.63
CA TYR A 181 -6.99 4.49 15.94
C TYR A 181 -7.57 5.92 15.84
N PHE A 182 -6.92 6.80 15.07
CA PHE A 182 -7.37 8.19 14.89
C PHE A 182 -8.40 8.38 13.77
N ASN A 183 -8.84 7.31 13.10
CA ASN A 183 -9.62 7.40 11.85
C ASN A 183 -8.96 8.37 10.85
N ALA A 184 -7.65 8.22 10.67
CA ALA A 184 -6.83 8.99 9.75
C ALA A 184 -6.64 8.22 8.45
N GLN A 185 -6.58 8.96 7.35
CA GLN A 185 -6.01 8.41 6.14
C GLN A 185 -4.48 8.48 6.23
N VAL A 186 -3.75 7.52 5.67
CA VAL A 186 -2.28 7.45 5.77
C VAL A 186 -1.58 7.23 4.42
N SER A 187 -0.56 8.03 4.14
CA SER A 187 0.45 7.81 3.08
C SER A 187 1.74 7.34 3.75
N THR A 188 2.36 6.29 3.22
CA THR A 188 3.64 5.78 3.75
C THR A 188 4.69 5.80 2.66
N VAL A 189 5.73 6.59 2.86
CA VAL A 189 6.92 6.68 2.01
C VAL A 189 8.05 6.01 2.75
N ALA A 190 8.20 4.70 2.53
CA ALA A 190 9.20 3.94 3.23
C ALA A 190 9.79 2.82 2.37
N TRP A 191 11.04 2.49 2.67
CA TRP A 191 11.81 1.45 1.98
C TRP A 191 12.84 0.84 2.93
N SER A 192 12.81 -0.48 3.09
CA SER A 192 13.78 -1.21 3.90
C SER A 192 15.21 -0.92 3.46
N GLY A 193 16.09 -0.61 4.42
CA GLY A 193 17.52 -0.35 4.15
C GLY A 193 17.83 1.03 3.58
N TRP A 194 16.84 1.90 3.38
CA TRP A 194 17.04 3.27 2.88
C TRP A 194 17.10 4.26 4.05
N GLY A 195 17.89 5.33 3.88
CA GLY A 195 18.08 6.36 4.90
C GLY A 195 17.89 7.78 4.37
N ILE A 196 18.35 8.76 5.14
CA ILE A 196 18.29 10.18 4.75
C ILE A 196 19.52 10.57 3.91
N SER A 197 20.69 10.14 4.37
CA SER A 197 22.01 10.49 3.84
C SER A 197 22.75 9.31 3.22
N ARG A 198 22.40 8.09 3.63
CA ARG A 198 22.85 6.81 3.07
C ARG A 198 21.93 5.69 3.51
N GLY A 199 21.89 4.61 2.75
CA GLY A 199 21.27 3.36 3.15
C GLY A 199 22.18 2.49 4.01
N TYR A 200 21.63 1.35 4.39
CA TYR A 200 22.27 0.31 5.19
C TYR A 200 23.60 -0.13 4.57
N GLY A 201 24.61 -0.40 5.41
CA GLY A 201 25.94 -0.82 4.96
C GLY A 201 26.71 0.28 4.20
N GLY A 202 26.28 1.53 4.31
CA GLY A 202 26.90 2.67 3.64
C GLY A 202 26.50 2.85 2.19
N ALA A 203 25.39 2.26 1.73
CA ALA A 203 24.90 2.42 0.35
C ALA A 203 24.57 3.89 0.04
N PRO A 204 25.30 4.58 -0.87
CA PRO A 204 25.18 6.03 -1.02
C PRO A 204 23.87 6.49 -1.68
N ASP A 205 23.25 5.64 -2.51
CA ASP A 205 22.11 6.04 -3.35
C ASP A 205 20.74 5.62 -2.79
N ASN A 206 20.72 4.84 -1.70
CA ASN A 206 19.50 4.35 -1.07
C ASN A 206 18.90 5.41 -0.13
N LEU A 207 18.37 6.48 -0.72
CA LEU A 207 17.94 7.70 -0.03
C LEU A 207 16.43 7.91 -0.16
N ILE A 208 15.69 7.91 0.95
CA ILE A 208 14.25 8.23 0.92
C ILE A 208 13.95 9.59 0.26
N PRO A 209 14.79 10.65 0.43
CA PRO A 209 14.57 11.91 -0.28
C PRO A 209 14.44 11.80 -1.81
N THR A 210 15.08 10.82 -2.46
CA THR A 210 15.04 10.69 -3.94
C THR A 210 13.71 10.14 -4.46
N ILE A 211 12.95 9.45 -3.61
CA ILE A 211 11.63 8.89 -3.94
C ILE A 211 10.47 9.64 -3.28
N TYR A 212 10.76 10.58 -2.38
CA TYR A 212 9.73 11.31 -1.64
C TYR A 212 8.80 12.10 -2.55
N SER A 213 9.25 12.58 -3.71
CA SER A 213 8.40 13.33 -4.64
C SER A 213 7.79 12.49 -5.76
N THR A 214 7.85 11.14 -5.73
CA THR A 214 7.39 10.30 -6.85
C THR A 214 6.14 9.47 -6.52
N LEU A 215 5.34 9.11 -7.52
CA LEU A 215 4.13 8.30 -7.28
C LEU A 215 4.42 6.81 -7.04
N LEU A 216 5.45 6.27 -7.68
CA LEU A 216 5.76 4.84 -7.67
C LEU A 216 7.19 4.56 -7.16
N GLY A 217 7.72 5.40 -6.27
CA GLY A 217 9.10 5.25 -5.81
C GLY A 217 10.10 5.43 -6.94
N LYS A 218 11.06 4.51 -7.10
CA LYS A 218 12.03 4.55 -8.20
C LYS A 218 11.47 4.11 -9.56
N TRP A 219 10.22 3.66 -9.60
CA TRP A 219 9.61 3.05 -10.80
C TRP A 219 8.96 4.04 -11.76
N SER A 220 8.92 5.31 -11.38
CA SER A 220 8.33 6.35 -12.19
C SER A 220 8.85 7.71 -11.77
N ASP A 221 9.16 8.54 -12.76
CA ASP A 221 9.50 9.96 -12.55
C ASP A 221 8.25 10.84 -12.43
N VAL A 222 7.06 10.24 -12.41
CA VAL A 222 5.83 11.01 -12.23
C VAL A 222 5.78 11.58 -10.83
N SER A 223 5.73 12.91 -10.78
CA SER A 223 5.71 13.66 -9.54
C SER A 223 4.42 13.44 -8.76
N TYR A 224 4.57 13.34 -7.45
CA TYR A 224 3.49 13.41 -6.49
C TYR A 224 3.04 14.87 -6.29
N SER A 225 1.72 15.10 -6.28
CA SER A 225 1.15 16.41 -6.02
C SER A 225 1.01 16.61 -4.51
N PHE A 226 1.79 17.54 -3.95
CA PHE A 226 1.70 17.96 -2.55
C PHE A 226 0.50 18.88 -2.24
N SER A 227 -0.57 18.79 -3.04
CA SER A 227 -1.76 19.63 -2.87
C SER A 227 -2.64 19.20 -1.69
N THR A 228 -2.41 18.03 -1.10
CA THR A 228 -3.11 17.57 0.10
C THR A 228 -2.34 18.01 1.34
N THR A 229 -2.99 18.76 2.22
CA THR A 229 -2.41 19.14 3.52
C THR A 229 -2.36 17.94 4.46
N MET A 230 -1.17 17.69 5.03
CA MET A 230 -0.98 16.68 6.07
C MET A 230 -1.19 17.32 7.44
N ASP A 231 -1.96 16.66 8.29
CA ASP A 231 -2.16 17.06 9.70
C ASP A 231 -1.00 16.58 10.57
N VAL A 232 -0.43 15.42 10.23
CA VAL A 232 0.71 14.82 10.93
C VAL A 232 1.70 14.28 9.92
N ILE A 233 2.98 14.63 10.08
CA ILE A 233 4.09 14.01 9.37
C ILE A 233 4.99 13.35 10.41
N LEU A 234 5.14 12.03 10.31
CA LEU A 234 5.98 11.22 11.19
C LEU A 234 7.20 10.72 10.42
N ILE A 235 8.38 11.17 10.82
CA ILE A 235 9.65 10.75 10.23
C ILE A 235 10.32 9.77 11.20
N ASN A 236 10.41 8.50 10.78
CA ASN A 236 11.13 7.46 11.48
C ASN A 236 12.25 6.92 10.59
N LEU A 237 13.27 7.76 10.42
CA LEU A 237 14.47 7.47 9.65
C LEU A 237 15.67 7.76 10.53
N LYS A 238 16.51 6.74 10.72
CA LYS A 238 17.83 6.88 11.34
C LYS A 238 18.64 5.59 11.24
N GLY A 239 18.01 4.43 11.41
CA GLY A 239 18.72 3.17 11.64
C GLY A 239 19.80 2.91 10.59
N ASN A 240 19.43 3.00 9.32
CA ASN A 240 20.31 2.72 8.19
C ASN A 240 21.48 3.70 8.05
N ASP A 241 21.28 4.98 8.36
CA ASP A 241 22.31 6.01 8.29
C ASP A 241 23.46 5.80 9.30
N TRP A 242 23.21 5.07 10.39
CA TRP A 242 24.15 4.88 11.50
C TRP A 242 24.80 3.50 11.55
N VAL A 243 24.29 2.53 10.78
CA VAL A 243 24.95 1.23 10.64
C VAL A 243 26.14 1.38 9.69
N LEU A 244 27.34 1.37 10.27
CA LEU A 244 28.59 1.20 9.54
C LEU A 244 28.85 -0.31 9.38
N ASN A 245 29.46 -0.70 8.25
CA ASN A 245 29.96 -2.06 8.04
C ASN A 245 30.92 -2.47 9.16
#